data_AF-R7TSE2-F1
#
_entry.id   AF-R7TSE2-F1
#
_cell.length_a   1.000
_cell.length_b   1.000
_cell.length_c   1.000
_cell.angle_alpha   90.00
_cell.angle_beta   90.00
_cell.angle_gamma   90.00
#
_symmetry.space_group_name_H-M   'P 1'
#
loop_
_entity.id
_entity.type
_entity.pdbx_description
1 polymer ?
#
loop_
_entity_poly.entity_id
_entity_poly.type
_entity_poly.pdbx_seq_one_letter_code
_entity_poly.pdbx_strand_id
1 'polypeptide(L)' 'VLASQLTFIFNRSVSSGTVPLQWKKAIVVPIHKKGKRADVSNYRQVSLLPCVSEVLERF' A
#
# COMPACT_ATOMS: atom_id res chain seq x y z
N VAL A 1 2.96 -10.75 -20.59
CA VAL A 1 1.48 -10.84 -20.48
C VAL A 1 0.92 -10.01 -19.31
N LEU A 2 1.55 -10.01 -18.12
CA LEU A 2 1.05 -9.23 -16.97
C LEU A 2 1.18 -7.71 -17.13
N ALA A 3 2.24 -7.23 -17.79
CA ALA A 3 2.50 -5.80 -17.96
C ALA A 3 1.34 -5.08 -18.69
N SER A 4 0.83 -5.63 -19.80
CA SER A 4 -0.25 -5.00 -20.57
C SER A 4 -1.57 -4.92 -19.79
N GLN A 5 -1.87 -5.93 -18.98
CA GLN A 5 -3.05 -5.94 -18.11
C GLN A 5 -2.95 -4.90 -17.00
N LEU A 6 -1.79 -4.80 -16.34
CA LEU A 6 -1.54 -3.79 -15.32
C LEU A 6 -1.59 -2.38 -15.90
N THR A 7 -0.94 -2.14 -17.04
CA THR A 7 -0.99 -0.84 -17.73
C THR A 7 -2.43 -0.44 -18.07
N PHE A 8 -3.26 -1.37 -18.53
CA PHE A 8 -4.68 -1.09 -18.77
C PHE A 8 -5.41 -0.64 -17.50
N ILE A 9 -5.21 -1.34 -16.38
CA ILE A 9 -5.84 -1.00 -15.09
C ILE A 9 -5.32 0.35 -14.57
N PHE A 10 -4.02 0.63 -14.70
CA PHE A 10 -3.41 1.89 -14.32
C PHE A 10 -4.01 3.06 -15.08
N ASN A 11 -3.99 3.00 -16.42
CA ASN A 11 -4.53 4.06 -17.27
C ASN A 11 -6.00 4.32 -16.98
N ARG A 12 -6.78 3.26 -16.73
CA ARG A 12 -8.19 3.39 -16.34
C ARG A 12 -8.34 4.00 -14.95
N SER A 13 -7.48 3.66 -14.00
CA SER A 13 -7.50 4.24 -12.65
C SER A 13 -7.19 5.73 -12.68
N VAL A 14 -6.20 6.15 -13.47
CA VAL A 14 -5.85 7.56 -13.67
C VAL A 14 -6.98 8.32 -14.37
N SER A 15 -7.54 7.79 -15.46
CA SER A 15 -8.59 8.49 -16.21
C SER A 15 -9.92 8.58 -15.48
N SER A 16 -10.26 7.58 -14.67
CA SER A 16 -11.51 7.55 -13.88
C SER A 16 -11.37 8.11 -12.46
N GLY A 17 -10.15 8.42 -12.02
CA GLY A 17 -9.85 8.77 -10.63
C GLY A 17 -10.15 7.66 -9.60
N THR A 18 -10.40 6.44 -10.07
CA THR A 18 -10.87 5.33 -9.21
C THR A 18 -9.91 4.16 -9.25
N VAL A 19 -9.32 3.85 -8.09
CA VAL A 19 -8.41 2.70 -7.91
C VAL A 19 -9.19 1.48 -7.39
N PRO A 20 -8.88 0.25 -7.85
CA PRO A 20 -9.48 -0.98 -7.32
C PRO A 20 -9.37 -1.08 -5.79
N LEU A 21 -10.42 -1.57 -5.14
CA LEU A 21 -10.46 -1.69 -3.68
C LEU A 21 -9.33 -2.56 -3.12
N GLN A 22 -8.94 -3.60 -3.85
CA GLN A 22 -7.84 -4.48 -3.46
C GLN A 22 -6.50 -3.73 -3.36
N TRP A 23 -6.30 -2.70 -4.19
CA TRP A 23 -5.04 -1.93 -4.20
C TRP A 23 -5.02 -0.86 -3.12
N LYS A 24 -6.20 -0.41 -2.67
CA LYS A 24 -6.35 0.54 -1.54
C LYS A 24 -6.12 -0.08 -0.16
N LYS A 25 -6.05 -1.41 -0.06
CA LYS A 25 -5.86 -2.11 1.22
C LYS A 25 -4.39 -2.26 1.52
N ALA A 26 -3.95 -1.67 2.64
CA ALA A 26 -2.62 -1.88 3.19
C ALA A 26 -2.65 -2.90 4.34
N ILE A 27 -1.58 -3.68 4.47
CA ILE A 27 -1.34 -4.49 5.65
C ILE A 27 -0.61 -3.63 6.67
N VAL A 28 -1.15 -3.54 7.87
CA VAL A 28 -0.61 -2.66 8.89
C VAL A 28 0.14 -3.46 9.94
N VAL A 29 1.44 -3.20 10.06
CA VAL A 29 2.35 -3.97 10.92
C VAL A 29 2.97 -3.07 11.99
N PRO A 30 2.82 -3.39 13.29
CA PRO A 30 3.52 -2.71 14.36
C PRO A 30 4.99 -3.17 14.40
N ILE A 31 5.92 -2.22 14.35
CA ILE A 31 7.35 -2.46 14.47
C ILE A 31 7.83 -1.87 15.80
N HIS A 32 8.44 -2.71 16.64
CA HIS A 32 9.00 -2.27 17.92
C HIS A 32 10.15 -1.27 17.67
N LYS A 33 10.11 -0.12 18.35
CA LYS A 33 11.12 0.94 18.21
C LYS A 33 12.18 0.88 19.29
N LYS A 34 11.78 0.95 20.57
CA LYS A 34 12.67 0.93 21.76
C LYS A 34 11.86 0.69 23.04
N GLY A 35 12.51 0.51 24.19
CA GLY A 35 11.82 0.39 25.48
C GLY A 35 11.09 -0.95 25.68
N LYS A 36 10.11 -0.99 26.60
CA LYS A 36 9.41 -2.22 26.99
C LYS A 36 8.45 -2.69 25.90
N ARG A 37 8.52 -3.98 25.53
CA ARG A 37 7.65 -4.59 24.51
C ARG A 37 6.17 -4.72 24.90
N ALA A 38 5.87 -4.66 26.20
CA ALA A 38 4.50 -4.71 26.73
C ALA A 38 3.76 -3.37 26.58
N ASP A 39 4.47 -2.28 26.32
CA ASP A 39 3.89 -0.96 26.16
C ASP A 39 3.69 -0.66 24.67
N VAL A 40 2.43 -0.42 24.28
CA VAL A 40 2.02 -0.20 22.88
C VAL A 40 2.64 1.07 22.31
N SER A 41 2.92 2.08 23.15
CA SER A 41 3.52 3.36 22.72
C SER A 41 4.94 3.20 22.15
N ASN A 42 5.58 2.07 22.44
CA ASN A 42 6.93 1.73 21.98
C ASN A 42 6.97 1.12 20.57
N TYR A 43 5.82 1.00 19.90
CA TYR A 43 5.73 0.51 18.53
C TYR A 43 5.41 1.66 17.58
N ARG A 44 6.01 1.62 16.39
CA ARG A 44 5.59 2.43 15.25
C ARG A 44 4.72 1.57 14.34
N GLN A 45 3.64 2.12 13.84
CA GLN A 45 2.81 1.45 12.86
C GLN A 45 3.37 1.71 11.45
N VAL A 46 3.52 0.67 10.63
CA VAL A 46 3.93 0.78 9.23
C VAL A 46 2.86 0.16 8.33
N SER A 47 2.46 0.89 7.31
CA SER A 47 1.52 0.42 6.29
C SER A 47 2.29 -0.16 5.11
N LEU A 48 2.08 -1.43 4.82
CA LEU A 48 2.62 -2.12 3.65
C LEU A 48 1.56 -2.08 2.55
N LEU A 49 1.79 -1.25 1.54
CA LEU A 49 0.93 -1.17 0.38
C LEU A 49 1.26 -2.28 -0.62
N PRO A 50 0.27 -2.74 -1.42
CA PRO A 50 0.55 -3.57 -2.59
C PRO A 50 1.52 -2.85 -3.53
N CYS A 51 2.49 -3.59 -4.08
CA CYS A 51 3.52 -3.03 -4.99
C CYS A 51 2.91 -2.20 -6.14
N VAL A 52 1.79 -2.68 -6.71
CA VAL A 52 1.05 -1.96 -7.76
C VAL A 52 0.45 -0.63 -7.28
N SER A 53 0.02 -0.54 -6.02
CA SER A 53 -0.49 0.73 -5.45
C SER A 53 0.65 1.72 -5.24
N GLU A 54 1.78 1.25 -4.72
CA GLU A 54 2.97 2.09 -4.52
C GLU A 54 3.48 2.68 -5.84
N VAL A 55 3.49 1.88 -6.92
CA VAL A 55 3.87 2.35 -8.26
C VAL A 55 2.87 3.38 -8.80
N LEU A 56 1.57 3.20 -8.54
CA LEU A 56 0.54 4.14 -8.96
C LEU A 56 0.61 5.47 -8.22
N GLU A 57 0.95 5.46 -6.93
CA GLU A 57 1.08 6.66 -6.09
C GLU A 57 2.32 7.51 -6.42
N ARG A 58 3.34 6.90 -7.03
CA ARG A 58 4.58 7.60 -7.45
C ARG A 58 4.48 8.28 -8.81
N PHE A 59 3.38 8.08 -9.52
CA PHE A 59 3.11 8.65 -10.84
C PHE A 59 2.35 9.97 -10.70
#